data_AF-A0A8I0BWC5-F1
#
_entry.id   AF-A0A8I0BWC5-F1
#
_cell.length_a   1.000
_cell.length_b   1.000
_cell.length_c   1.000
_cell.angle_alpha   90.00
_cell.angle_beta   90.00
_cell.angle_gamma   90.00
#
_symmetry.space_group_name_H-M   'P 1'
#
loop_
_entity.id
_entity.type
_entity.pdbx_description
1 polymer ?
#
loop_
_entity_poly.entity_id
_entity_poly.type
_entity_poly.pdbx_seq_one_letter_code
_entity_poly.pdbx_strand_id
1 'polypeptide(L)'
;MNAPQIVEAVLFASDAPLSPDEIARADEQLDEDRVEEALQALQAEYDDAQRAFQLVEVAGGYQILTRPEYAPYLERFDNVPRPSRLSGPSIETLAIIAYRQPIGRLEIEYVRGVGASGVIRTLQERRLIDVVGRAKGLGRPLLYGTTTHFLEHFGFKSLEGLPRPEELPIILRERLPLGPVEEESEGEEGSDERESLPLDGGDADNEAVADTPADGDDPAHTDADGPTDSVEPADSADLADPVSDDDAIEDDDAIGADDTGSEALAAGGDDVASDEDEPRTDSVD
;
A
#
# COMPACT_ATOMS: atom_id res chain seq x y z
N MET A 1 8.76 -24.70 -24.28
CA MET A 1 8.89 -25.52 -23.05
C MET A 1 7.49 -25.85 -22.53
N ASN A 2 7.29 -26.52 -21.40
CA ASN A 2 5.93 -26.68 -20.84
C ASN A 2 5.48 -25.34 -20.25
N ALA A 3 4.30 -24.85 -20.62
CA ALA A 3 3.79 -23.54 -20.16
C ALA A 3 3.84 -23.37 -18.62
N PRO A 4 3.38 -24.33 -17.79
CA PRO A 4 3.52 -24.24 -16.32
C PRO A 4 4.95 -24.02 -15.83
N GLN A 5 5.96 -24.62 -16.47
CA GLN A 5 7.36 -24.46 -16.07
C GLN A 5 7.93 -23.10 -16.43
N ILE A 6 7.43 -22.47 -17.50
CA ILE A 6 7.80 -21.10 -17.88
C ILE A 6 7.16 -20.12 -16.88
N VAL A 7 5.86 -20.27 -16.62
CA VAL A 7 5.11 -19.46 -15.65
C VAL A 7 5.70 -19.56 -14.25
N GLU A 8 6.00 -20.77 -13.77
CA GLU A 8 6.69 -21.00 -12.49
C GLU A 8 8.05 -20.30 -12.45
N ALA A 9 8.89 -20.44 -13.49
CA ALA A 9 10.21 -19.82 -13.53
C ALA A 9 10.15 -18.28 -13.52
N VAL A 10 9.20 -17.69 -14.24
CA VAL A 10 8.97 -16.23 -14.29
C VAL A 10 8.50 -15.72 -12.94
N LEU A 11 7.52 -16.38 -12.32
CA LEU A 11 7.01 -16.01 -11.00
C LEU A 11 8.05 -16.20 -9.89
N PHE A 12 8.85 -17.27 -9.94
CA PHE A 12 9.89 -17.55 -8.95
C PHE A 12 11.06 -16.56 -9.04
N ALA A 13 11.31 -15.98 -10.22
CA ALA A 13 12.32 -14.95 -10.43
C ALA A 13 11.83 -13.52 -10.08
N SER A 14 10.55 -13.33 -9.78
CA SER A 14 9.95 -12.01 -9.52
C SER A 14 9.78 -11.70 -8.02
N ASP A 15 10.32 -10.56 -7.59
CA ASP A 15 10.10 -10.03 -6.24
C ASP A 15 8.73 -9.34 -6.07
N ALA A 16 7.95 -9.17 -7.14
CA ALA A 16 6.64 -8.53 -7.14
C ALA A 16 5.54 -9.39 -7.82
N PRO A 17 4.25 -9.20 -7.52
CA PRO A 17 3.16 -9.85 -8.24
C PRO A 17 3.17 -9.46 -9.73
N LEU A 18 2.89 -10.43 -10.61
CA LEU A 18 2.83 -10.22 -12.05
C LEU A 18 1.41 -10.52 -12.57
N SER A 19 0.85 -9.63 -13.37
CA SER A 19 -0.42 -9.88 -14.07
C SER A 19 -0.27 -10.98 -15.14
N PRO A 20 -1.36 -11.66 -15.53
CA PRO A 20 -1.34 -12.66 -16.61
C PRO A 20 -0.72 -12.14 -17.92
N ASP A 21 -1.06 -10.91 -18.32
CA ASP A 21 -0.49 -10.19 -19.46
C ASP A 21 1.03 -9.91 -19.31
N GLU A 22 1.55 -9.64 -18.10
CA GLU A 22 2.99 -9.53 -17.86
C GLU A 22 3.72 -10.88 -17.98
N ILE A 23 3.11 -11.97 -17.51
CA ILE A 23 3.66 -13.32 -17.60
C ILE A 23 3.66 -13.82 -19.05
N ALA A 24 2.60 -13.52 -19.82
CA ALA A 24 2.48 -13.93 -21.23
C ALA A 24 3.62 -13.39 -22.11
N ARG A 25 4.17 -12.22 -21.78
CA ARG A 25 5.32 -11.62 -22.50
C ARG A 25 6.62 -12.43 -22.41
N ALA A 26 6.69 -13.47 -21.59
CA ALA A 26 7.89 -14.29 -21.42
C ALA A 26 8.16 -15.29 -22.57
N ASP A 27 7.14 -15.69 -23.34
CA ASP A 27 7.27 -16.63 -24.46
C ASP A 27 6.18 -16.37 -25.52
N GLU A 28 6.54 -16.35 -26.80
CA GLU A 28 5.61 -16.08 -27.92
C GLU A 28 4.44 -17.09 -28.03
N GLN A 29 4.53 -18.24 -27.34
CA GLN A 29 3.52 -19.29 -27.31
C GLN A 29 2.60 -19.23 -26.08
N LEU A 30 2.79 -18.25 -25.19
CA LEU A 30 1.91 -17.94 -24.07
C LEU A 30 0.96 -16.79 -24.45
N ASP A 31 -0.33 -17.08 -24.44
CA ASP A 31 -1.41 -16.11 -24.37
C ASP A 31 -1.98 -16.05 -22.95
N GLU A 32 -2.85 -15.07 -22.69
CA GLU A 32 -3.45 -14.85 -21.37
C GLU A 32 -4.23 -16.08 -20.87
N ASP A 33 -5.02 -16.71 -21.74
CA ASP A 33 -5.77 -17.94 -21.46
C ASP A 33 -4.85 -19.09 -21.01
N ARG A 34 -3.73 -19.34 -21.71
CA ARG A 34 -2.75 -20.37 -21.32
C ARG A 34 -2.01 -20.04 -20.05
N VAL A 35 -1.78 -18.75 -19.76
CA VAL A 35 -1.22 -18.34 -18.47
C VAL A 35 -2.21 -18.65 -17.35
N GLU A 36 -3.50 -18.33 -17.50
CA GLU A 36 -4.52 -18.70 -16.51
C GLU A 36 -4.63 -20.22 -16.31
N GLU A 37 -4.67 -21.02 -17.37
CA GLU A 37 -4.65 -22.49 -17.29
C GLU A 37 -3.41 -23.00 -16.54
N ALA A 38 -2.23 -22.44 -16.85
CA ALA A 38 -0.97 -22.81 -16.21
C ALA A 38 -0.93 -22.42 -14.72
N LEU A 39 -1.45 -21.23 -14.36
CA LEU A 39 -1.54 -20.76 -12.96
C LEU A 39 -2.46 -21.68 -12.14
N GLN A 40 -3.62 -22.07 -12.69
CA GLN A 40 -4.54 -23.01 -12.05
C GLN A 40 -3.90 -24.39 -11.85
N ALA A 41 -3.18 -24.90 -12.87
CA ALA A 41 -2.46 -26.16 -12.78
C ALA A 41 -1.35 -26.14 -11.72
N LEU A 42 -0.54 -25.07 -11.67
CA LEU A 42 0.50 -24.89 -10.66
C LEU A 42 -0.07 -24.79 -9.24
N GLN A 43 -1.19 -24.05 -9.07
CA GLN A 43 -1.85 -23.94 -7.78
C GLN A 43 -2.29 -25.32 -7.26
N ALA A 44 -2.96 -26.10 -8.10
CA ALA A 44 -3.35 -27.47 -7.77
C ALA A 44 -2.15 -28.36 -7.45
N GLU A 45 -1.07 -28.31 -8.24
CA GLU A 45 0.15 -29.08 -7.99
C GLU A 45 0.81 -28.71 -6.64
N TYR A 46 0.88 -27.43 -6.29
CA TYR A 46 1.47 -26.96 -5.04
C TYR A 46 0.65 -27.34 -3.80
N ASP A 47 -0.69 -27.38 -3.94
CA ASP A 47 -1.62 -27.85 -2.91
C ASP A 47 -1.56 -29.37 -2.75
N ASP A 48 -1.68 -30.15 -3.82
CA ASP A 48 -1.60 -31.62 -3.80
C ASP A 48 -0.24 -32.14 -3.30
N ALA A 49 0.86 -31.50 -3.73
CA ALA A 49 2.21 -31.84 -3.28
C ALA A 49 2.56 -31.30 -1.88
N GLN A 50 1.63 -30.61 -1.20
CA GLN A 50 1.79 -30.04 0.15
C GLN A 50 3.08 -29.21 0.29
N ARG A 51 3.34 -28.34 -0.71
CA ARG A 51 4.54 -27.49 -0.73
C ARG A 51 4.51 -26.45 0.38
N ALA A 52 5.69 -26.03 0.87
CA ALA A 52 5.82 -24.99 1.88
C ALA A 52 5.51 -23.56 1.35
N PHE A 53 5.32 -23.44 0.04
CA PHE A 53 4.89 -22.25 -0.67
C PHE A 53 3.60 -22.55 -1.45
N GLN A 54 2.93 -21.49 -1.87
CA GLN A 54 1.66 -21.51 -2.60
C GLN A 54 1.63 -20.34 -3.58
N LEU A 55 0.82 -20.47 -4.63
CA LEU A 55 0.51 -19.38 -5.53
C LEU A 55 -0.55 -18.48 -4.87
N VAL A 56 -0.33 -17.17 -4.83
CA VAL A 56 -1.28 -16.20 -4.25
C VAL A 56 -1.52 -15.09 -5.27
N GLU A 57 -2.79 -14.77 -5.49
CA GLU A 57 -3.20 -13.59 -6.26
C GLU A 57 -3.22 -12.37 -5.32
N VAL A 58 -2.47 -11.32 -5.66
CA VAL A 58 -2.28 -10.09 -4.89
C VAL A 58 -2.21 -8.90 -5.85
N ALA A 59 -2.93 -7.82 -5.54
CA ALA A 59 -2.93 -6.57 -6.30
C ALA A 59 -3.28 -6.70 -7.81
N GLY A 60 -4.02 -7.74 -8.20
CA GLY A 60 -4.36 -8.04 -9.60
C GLY A 60 -3.31 -8.85 -10.37
N GLY A 61 -2.24 -9.30 -9.70
CA GLY A 61 -1.24 -10.22 -10.24
C GLY A 61 -1.05 -11.46 -9.36
N TYR A 62 -0.15 -12.35 -9.76
CA TYR A 62 0.18 -13.58 -9.06
C TYR A 62 1.61 -13.54 -8.52
N GLN A 63 1.83 -14.14 -7.35
CA GLN A 63 3.15 -14.30 -6.73
C GLN A 63 3.25 -15.64 -6.00
N ILE A 64 4.44 -16.25 -5.99
CA ILE A 64 4.74 -17.42 -5.16
C ILE A 64 5.13 -16.94 -3.76
N LEU A 65 4.35 -17.30 -2.75
CA LEU A 65 4.58 -16.92 -1.35
C LEU A 65 4.64 -18.15 -0.43
N THR A 66 5.39 -18.07 0.66
CA THR A 66 5.38 -19.10 1.70
C THR A 66 4.01 -19.22 2.37
N ARG A 67 3.56 -20.43 2.71
CA ARG A 67 2.27 -20.60 3.40
C ARG A 67 2.30 -19.97 4.80
N PRO A 68 1.17 -19.38 5.27
CA PRO A 68 1.11 -18.65 6.53
C PRO A 68 1.44 -19.52 7.76
N GLU A 69 1.23 -20.84 7.68
CA GLU A 69 1.62 -21.82 8.70
C GLU A 69 3.12 -21.78 9.06
N TYR A 70 3.97 -21.39 8.11
CA TYR A 70 5.42 -21.30 8.32
C TYR A 70 5.88 -19.93 8.84
N ALA A 71 5.01 -18.93 8.94
CA ALA A 71 5.37 -17.59 9.42
C ALA A 71 6.08 -17.60 10.79
N PRO A 72 5.67 -18.38 11.82
CA PRO A 72 6.36 -18.42 13.12
C PRO A 72 7.79 -18.97 13.08
N TYR A 73 8.16 -19.67 12.00
CA TYR A 73 9.52 -20.17 11.76
C TYR A 73 10.36 -19.12 11.01
N LEU A 74 9.76 -18.48 10.00
CA LEU A 74 10.39 -17.40 9.22
C LEU A 74 10.67 -16.16 10.08
N GLU A 75 9.77 -15.80 11.01
CA GLU A 75 9.95 -14.70 11.96
C GLU A 75 11.17 -14.87 12.88
N ARG A 76 11.60 -16.13 13.11
CA ARG A 76 12.80 -16.48 13.91
C ARG A 76 14.07 -16.56 13.07
N PHE A 77 13.97 -16.49 11.74
CA PHE A 77 15.11 -16.54 10.85
C PHE A 77 15.56 -15.11 10.55
N ASP A 78 16.61 -14.64 11.24
CA ASP A 78 17.01 -13.23 11.24
C ASP A 78 17.40 -12.64 9.87
N ASN A 79 17.62 -13.49 8.88
CA ASN A 79 17.93 -13.07 7.51
C ASN A 79 16.69 -12.84 6.62
N VAL A 80 15.45 -13.04 7.10
CA VAL A 80 14.25 -12.61 6.36
C VAL A 80 14.08 -11.09 6.53
N PRO A 81 14.06 -10.29 5.43
CA PRO A 81 13.75 -8.87 5.52
C PRO A 81 12.34 -8.66 6.09
N ARG A 82 12.25 -7.97 7.24
CA ARG A 82 10.96 -7.67 7.87
C ARG A 82 10.44 -6.31 7.40
N PRO A 83 9.23 -6.20 6.82
CA PRO A 83 8.66 -4.91 6.47
C PRO A 83 8.52 -4.01 7.71
N SER A 84 8.86 -2.73 7.57
CA SER A 84 8.83 -1.79 8.69
C SER A 84 7.41 -1.60 9.20
N ARG A 85 7.13 -2.05 10.43
CA ARG A 85 5.80 -1.92 11.05
C ARG A 85 5.32 -0.47 11.04
N LEU A 86 4.07 -0.27 10.65
CA LEU A 86 3.39 1.02 10.76
C LEU A 86 3.04 1.30 12.23
N SER A 87 3.10 2.57 12.64
CA SER A 87 2.61 2.99 13.95
C SER A 87 1.08 2.93 14.03
N GLY A 88 0.51 2.87 15.24
CA GLY A 88 -0.95 2.94 15.43
C GLY A 88 -1.61 4.13 14.70
N PRO A 89 -1.13 5.38 14.90
CA PRO A 89 -1.61 6.55 14.16
C PRO A 89 -1.46 6.44 12.63
N SER A 90 -0.43 5.74 12.14
CA SER A 90 -0.25 5.47 10.71
C SER A 90 -1.30 4.50 10.18
N ILE A 91 -1.58 3.42 10.90
CA ILE A 91 -2.60 2.42 10.51
C ILE A 91 -4.00 3.06 10.53
N GLU A 92 -4.32 3.82 11.57
CA GLU A 92 -5.59 4.55 11.67
C GLU A 92 -5.79 5.52 10.50
N THR A 93 -4.78 6.35 10.20
CA THR A 93 -4.83 7.29 9.07
C THR A 93 -4.96 6.56 7.73
N LEU A 94 -4.23 5.45 7.55
CA LEU A 94 -4.29 4.64 6.33
C LEU A 94 -5.66 3.98 6.14
N ALA A 95 -6.27 3.46 7.21
CA ALA A 95 -7.62 2.90 7.17
C ALA A 95 -8.67 3.94 6.76
N ILE A 96 -8.58 5.17 7.30
CA ILE A 96 -9.48 6.27 6.90
C ILE A 96 -9.35 6.57 5.40
N ILE A 97 -8.13 6.56 4.86
CA ILE A 97 -7.92 6.76 3.41
C ILE A 97 -8.47 5.57 2.62
N ALA A 98 -8.16 4.33 2.99
CA ALA A 98 -8.62 3.13 2.29
C ALA A 98 -10.15 3.05 2.15
N TYR A 99 -10.90 3.37 3.23
CA TYR A 99 -12.36 3.31 3.24
C TYR A 99 -13.09 4.58 2.76
N ARG A 100 -12.41 5.72 2.59
CA ARG A 100 -13.04 6.99 2.17
C ARG A 100 -12.40 7.69 0.97
N GLN A 101 -11.41 7.07 0.33
CA GLN A 101 -10.81 7.60 -0.90
C GLN A 101 -11.86 7.87 -2.00
N PRO A 102 -11.70 8.93 -2.80
CA PRO A 102 -10.65 9.95 -2.71
C PRO A 102 -10.94 11.00 -1.62
N ILE A 103 -10.03 11.19 -0.65
CA ILE A 103 -10.26 12.05 0.54
C ILE A 103 -9.15 13.11 0.72
N GLY A 104 -9.51 14.31 1.14
CA GLY A 104 -8.57 15.42 1.38
C GLY A 104 -7.99 15.46 2.79
N ARG A 105 -6.82 16.10 2.97
CA ARG A 105 -6.12 16.20 4.27
C ARG A 105 -6.99 16.73 5.40
N LEU A 106 -7.79 17.78 5.16
CA LEU A 106 -8.65 18.37 6.19
C LEU A 106 -9.78 17.43 6.63
N GLU A 107 -10.27 16.58 5.73
CA GLU A 107 -11.31 15.59 6.02
C GLU A 107 -10.73 14.43 6.84
N ILE A 108 -9.51 14.00 6.52
CA ILE A 108 -8.74 13.03 7.34
C ILE A 108 -8.54 13.58 8.77
N GLU A 109 -8.11 14.84 8.89
CA GLU A 109 -7.88 15.50 10.19
C GLU A 109 -9.18 15.69 10.98
N TYR A 110 -10.30 15.98 10.30
CA TYR A 110 -11.63 16.06 10.90
C TYR A 110 -12.09 14.70 11.46
N VAL A 111 -11.90 13.60 10.70
CA VAL A 111 -12.27 12.25 11.16
C VAL A 111 -11.38 11.77 12.31
N ARG A 112 -10.09 12.13 12.33
CA ARG A 112 -9.15 11.76 13.41
C ARG A 112 -9.21 12.66 14.64
N GLY A 113 -9.76 13.87 14.53
CA GLY A 113 -9.72 14.90 15.58
C GLY A 113 -8.33 15.49 15.86
N VAL A 114 -7.28 15.06 15.13
CA VAL A 114 -5.89 15.49 15.29
C VAL A 114 -5.17 15.65 13.95
N GLY A 115 -4.11 16.46 13.92
CA GLY A 115 -3.31 16.71 12.72
C GLY A 115 -2.72 15.43 12.11
N ALA A 116 -2.72 15.35 10.77
CA ALA A 116 -2.33 14.15 10.03
C ALA A 116 -1.18 14.40 9.03
N SER A 117 -0.78 15.65 8.80
CA SER A 117 0.25 16.04 7.81
C SER A 117 1.54 15.18 7.84
N GLY A 118 2.11 14.93 9.03
CA GLY A 118 3.31 14.10 9.16
C GLY A 118 3.07 12.64 8.81
N VAL A 119 1.91 12.09 9.22
CA VAL A 119 1.53 10.70 8.95
C VAL A 119 1.26 10.48 7.46
N ILE A 120 0.53 11.40 6.81
CA ILE A 120 0.28 11.38 5.36
C ILE A 120 1.60 11.38 4.60
N ARG A 121 2.54 12.26 4.97
CA ARG A 121 3.88 12.28 4.38
C ARG A 121 4.60 10.93 4.52
N THR A 122 4.62 10.33 5.71
CA THR A 122 5.26 9.02 5.92
C THR A 122 4.57 7.89 5.14
N LEU A 123 3.24 7.93 4.97
CA LEU A 123 2.51 6.96 4.17
C LEU A 123 2.81 7.11 2.66
N GLN A 124 3.00 8.34 2.16
CA GLN A 124 3.46 8.61 0.79
C GLN A 124 4.93 8.19 0.57
N GLU A 125 5.82 8.49 1.51
CA GLU A 125 7.24 8.07 1.46
C GLU A 125 7.37 6.53 1.43
N ARG A 126 6.42 5.82 2.07
CA ARG A 126 6.27 4.36 2.03
C ARG A 126 5.45 3.84 0.84
N ARG A 127 5.05 4.71 -0.10
CA ARG A 127 4.23 4.41 -1.29
C ARG A 127 2.88 3.72 -0.99
N LEU A 128 2.34 3.79 0.22
CA LEU A 128 1.06 3.17 0.59
C LEU A 128 -0.15 4.00 0.17
N ILE A 129 0.04 5.32 0.00
CA ILE A 129 -0.96 6.26 -0.51
C ILE A 129 -0.31 7.19 -1.54
N ASP A 130 -1.10 7.72 -2.45
CA ASP A 130 -0.67 8.79 -3.36
C ASP A 130 -1.81 9.79 -3.68
N VAL A 131 -1.48 10.87 -4.37
CA VAL A 131 -2.41 11.92 -4.80
C VAL A 131 -3.18 11.47 -6.04
N VAL A 132 -4.38 10.94 -5.81
CA VAL A 132 -5.31 10.52 -6.88
C VAL A 132 -6.04 11.69 -7.56
N GLY A 133 -5.95 12.90 -7.02
CA GLY A 133 -6.54 14.08 -7.67
C GLY A 133 -6.51 15.37 -6.87
N ARG A 134 -7.35 16.33 -7.28
CA ARG A 134 -7.57 17.61 -6.58
C ARG A 134 -9.07 17.93 -6.52
N ALA A 135 -9.55 18.34 -5.36
CA ALA A 135 -10.96 18.68 -5.17
C ALA A 135 -11.38 19.92 -5.98
N LYS A 136 -12.66 19.93 -6.39
CA LYS A 136 -13.29 21.09 -7.04
C LYS A 136 -13.83 22.03 -5.97
N GLY A 137 -12.99 22.96 -5.49
CA GLY A 137 -13.35 23.91 -4.43
C GLY A 137 -12.25 24.95 -4.16
N LEU A 138 -12.49 25.83 -3.19
CA LEU A 138 -11.53 26.83 -2.75
C LEU A 138 -10.23 26.16 -2.27
N GLY A 139 -9.08 26.70 -2.67
CA GLY A 139 -7.76 26.13 -2.39
C GLY A 139 -7.40 24.85 -3.16
N ARG A 140 -8.36 24.21 -3.86
CA ARG A 140 -8.18 22.97 -4.66
C ARG A 140 -7.29 21.92 -3.96
N PRO A 141 -7.64 21.49 -2.73
CA PRO A 141 -6.81 20.58 -1.94
C PRO A 141 -6.53 19.26 -2.67
N LEU A 142 -5.38 18.67 -2.37
CA LEU A 142 -4.99 17.34 -2.83
C LEU A 142 -5.95 16.29 -2.24
N LEU A 143 -6.34 15.33 -3.07
CA LEU A 143 -7.09 14.14 -2.68
C LEU A 143 -6.17 12.93 -2.68
N TYR A 144 -6.26 12.12 -1.65
CA TYR A 144 -5.43 10.93 -1.44
C TYR A 144 -6.24 9.65 -1.62
N GLY A 145 -5.56 8.61 -2.12
CA GLY A 145 -6.05 7.23 -2.21
C GLY A 145 -4.91 6.23 -1.99
N THR A 146 -5.25 4.96 -1.86
CA THR A 146 -4.30 3.85 -1.71
C THR A 146 -3.69 3.45 -3.07
N THR A 147 -2.53 2.80 -3.04
CA THR A 147 -1.78 2.36 -4.22
C THR A 147 -1.86 0.84 -4.44
N THR A 148 -1.32 0.35 -5.56
CA THR A 148 -1.02 -1.09 -5.77
C THR A 148 -0.14 -1.64 -4.65
N HIS A 149 0.87 -0.87 -4.20
CA HIS A 149 1.74 -1.26 -3.10
C HIS A 149 1.02 -1.41 -1.74
N PHE A 150 -0.11 -0.72 -1.54
CA PHE A 150 -0.97 -1.02 -0.39
C PHE A 150 -1.64 -2.39 -0.51
N LEU A 151 -2.13 -2.76 -1.70
CA LEU A 151 -2.71 -4.09 -1.92
C LEU A 151 -1.66 -5.19 -1.73
N GLU A 152 -0.45 -5.00 -2.26
CA GLU A 152 0.74 -5.85 -2.01
C GLU A 152 1.03 -6.00 -0.50
N HIS A 153 1.19 -4.87 0.21
CA HIS A 153 1.62 -4.86 1.61
C HIS A 153 0.64 -5.56 2.57
N PHE A 154 -0.66 -5.54 2.24
CA PHE A 154 -1.71 -6.18 3.04
C PHE A 154 -2.24 -7.50 2.45
N GLY A 155 -1.74 -7.94 1.29
CA GLY A 155 -2.12 -9.20 0.66
C GLY A 155 -3.54 -9.21 0.07
N PHE A 156 -4.05 -8.06 -0.37
CA PHE A 156 -5.37 -7.95 -0.99
C PHE A 156 -5.28 -8.11 -2.51
N LYS A 157 -6.24 -8.83 -3.12
CA LYS A 157 -6.41 -8.89 -4.58
C LYS A 157 -6.80 -7.53 -5.16
N SER A 158 -7.80 -6.90 -4.55
CA SER A 158 -8.36 -5.61 -4.92
C SER A 158 -8.88 -4.88 -3.68
N LEU A 159 -9.30 -3.62 -3.84
CA LEU A 159 -9.93 -2.84 -2.76
C LEU A 159 -11.28 -3.42 -2.29
N GLU A 160 -11.91 -4.28 -3.09
CA GLU A 160 -13.14 -4.98 -2.72
C GLU A 160 -12.90 -6.11 -1.71
N GLY A 161 -11.65 -6.56 -1.56
CA GLY A 161 -11.22 -7.50 -0.53
C GLY A 161 -11.05 -6.87 0.86
N LEU A 162 -11.25 -5.56 1.01
CA LEU A 162 -11.27 -4.90 2.31
C LEU A 162 -12.54 -5.31 3.09
N PRO A 163 -12.43 -5.70 4.38
CA PRO A 163 -13.59 -6.00 5.22
C PRO A 163 -14.61 -4.86 5.21
N ARG A 164 -15.90 -5.16 5.12
CA ARG A 164 -16.90 -4.08 5.05
C ARG A 164 -16.96 -3.31 6.37
N PRO A 165 -17.24 -1.99 6.36
CA PRO A 165 -17.32 -1.21 7.59
C PRO A 165 -18.28 -1.79 8.65
N GLU A 166 -19.34 -2.49 8.22
CA GLU A 166 -20.30 -3.18 9.09
C GLU A 166 -19.74 -4.47 9.72
N GLU A 167 -18.72 -5.08 9.13
CA GLU A 167 -18.07 -6.32 9.56
C GLU A 167 -16.92 -6.08 10.54
N LEU A 168 -16.32 -4.87 10.52
CA LEU A 168 -15.22 -4.48 11.41
C LEU A 168 -15.50 -4.75 12.91
N PRO A 169 -16.69 -4.43 13.48
CA PRO A 169 -16.97 -4.71 14.89
C PRO A 169 -16.97 -6.19 15.24
N ILE A 170 -17.23 -7.08 14.27
CA ILE A 170 -17.26 -8.54 14.45
C ILE A 170 -15.82 -9.06 14.42
N ILE A 171 -15.06 -8.72 13.38
CA ILE A 171 -13.67 -9.16 13.19
C ILE A 171 -12.76 -8.67 14.34
N LEU A 172 -12.98 -7.45 14.83
CA LEU A 172 -12.21 -6.91 15.95
C LEU A 172 -12.51 -7.63 17.28
N ARG A 173 -13.76 -8.08 17.50
CA ARG A 173 -14.13 -8.89 18.67
C ARG A 173 -13.57 -10.32 18.62
N GLU A 174 -13.38 -10.87 17.43
CA GLU A 174 -12.81 -12.21 17.26
C GLU A 174 -11.28 -12.21 17.42
N ARG A 175 -10.60 -11.16 16.94
CA ARG A 175 -9.14 -11.01 17.08
C ARG A 175 -8.68 -10.49 18.44
N LEU A 176 -9.51 -9.73 19.15
CA LEU A 176 -9.23 -9.30 20.51
C LEU A 176 -10.09 -10.12 21.46
N PRO A 177 -9.52 -11.11 22.19
CA PRO A 177 -10.17 -11.66 23.37
C PRO A 177 -10.16 -10.59 24.47
N LEU A 178 -11.03 -9.59 24.30
CA LEU A 178 -11.44 -8.70 25.37
C LEU A 178 -12.10 -9.60 26.41
N GLY A 179 -11.40 -9.80 27.53
CA GLY A 179 -12.03 -10.31 28.74
C GLY A 179 -13.25 -9.44 29.08
N PRO A 180 -14.22 -9.97 29.84
CA PRO A 180 -15.44 -9.25 30.14
C PRO A 180 -15.09 -7.86 30.67
N VAL A 181 -15.54 -6.84 29.95
CA VAL A 181 -15.46 -5.46 30.43
C VAL A 181 -16.44 -5.41 31.58
N GLU A 182 -15.94 -5.37 32.81
CA GLU A 182 -16.78 -5.13 33.98
C GLU A 182 -17.36 -3.72 33.79
N GLU A 183 -18.68 -3.66 33.56
CA GLU A 183 -19.40 -2.40 33.49
C GLU A 183 -19.30 -1.75 34.88
N GLU A 184 -18.47 -0.70 34.99
CA GLU A 184 -18.43 0.14 36.18
C GLU A 184 -19.80 0.82 36.33
N SER A 185 -20.66 0.20 37.13
CA SER A 185 -22.00 0.68 37.43
C SER A 185 -21.92 2.05 38.10
N GLU A 186 -22.34 3.09 37.38
CA GLU A 186 -22.67 4.38 37.98
C GLU A 186 -23.71 4.18 39.08
N GLY A 187 -23.36 4.57 40.31
CA GLY A 187 -24.19 4.42 41.50
C GLY A 187 -23.78 5.45 42.54
N GLU A 188 -24.37 6.65 42.45
CA GLU A 188 -24.27 7.68 43.49
C GLU A 188 -25.17 7.38 44.70
N GLU A 189 -24.94 8.14 45.78
CA GLU A 189 -25.61 8.10 47.10
C GLU A 189 -25.22 6.93 48.03
N GLY A 190 -24.65 7.12 49.23
CA GLY A 190 -24.19 8.34 49.92
C GLY A 190 -24.44 8.29 51.43
N SER A 191 -23.41 8.51 52.27
CA SER A 191 -23.58 8.89 53.70
C SER A 191 -22.29 9.39 54.35
N ASP A 192 -22.38 10.49 55.10
CA ASP A 192 -21.37 11.02 56.03
C ASP A 192 -20.63 9.94 56.85
N GLU A 193 -19.31 10.06 56.98
CA GLU A 193 -18.67 10.09 58.30
C GLU A 193 -17.61 11.21 58.34
N ARG A 194 -17.50 11.87 59.49
CA ARG A 194 -16.66 13.06 59.70
C ARG A 194 -15.37 12.65 60.37
N GLU A 195 -14.23 13.10 59.86
CA GLU A 195 -13.04 13.24 60.69
C GLU A 195 -12.33 14.58 60.42
N SER A 196 -12.11 15.33 61.49
CA SER A 196 -11.68 16.72 61.48
C SER A 196 -10.17 16.86 61.62
N LEU A 197 -9.52 17.57 60.70
CA LEU A 197 -8.17 18.09 60.90
C LEU A 197 -8.23 19.56 61.37
N PRO A 198 -7.46 19.95 62.39
CA PRO A 198 -7.51 21.31 62.93
C PRO A 198 -6.80 22.31 62.02
N LEU A 199 -7.40 23.49 61.88
CA LEU A 199 -6.74 24.69 61.38
C LEU A 199 -5.99 25.36 62.54
N ASP A 200 -4.72 25.71 62.31
CA ASP A 200 -3.96 26.64 63.15
C ASP A 200 -3.54 27.84 62.29
N GLY A 201 -3.39 29.03 62.89
CA GLY A 201 -3.18 30.26 62.14
C GLY A 201 -2.77 31.46 62.98
N GLY A 202 -2.32 32.53 62.28
CA GLY A 202 -1.64 33.69 62.84
C GLY A 202 -0.11 33.60 62.64
N ASP A 203 0.63 34.65 62.27
CA ASP A 203 0.27 36.05 62.00
C ASP A 203 1.23 36.69 60.97
N ALA A 204 0.87 37.91 60.56
CA ALA A 204 1.62 38.94 59.83
C ALA A 204 3.01 39.27 60.46
N ASP A 205 3.98 39.99 59.85
CA ASP A 205 3.99 41.29 59.13
C ASP A 205 5.20 41.36 58.12
N ASN A 206 5.06 41.89 56.89
CA ASN A 206 5.36 43.27 56.38
C ASN A 206 6.85 43.68 56.09
N GLU A 207 7.03 44.45 54.99
CA GLU A 207 8.19 45.29 54.58
C GLU A 207 9.52 44.60 54.13
N ALA A 208 10.29 45.09 53.13
CA ALA A 208 10.22 46.32 52.31
C ALA A 208 10.93 46.22 50.92
N VAL A 209 10.76 47.27 50.11
CA VAL A 209 11.45 47.74 48.87
C VAL A 209 12.98 47.39 48.74
N ALA A 210 13.66 47.35 47.58
CA ALA A 210 13.47 47.83 46.19
C ALA A 210 14.32 46.93 45.20
N ASP A 211 14.62 47.19 43.91
CA ASP A 211 14.31 48.25 42.91
C ASP A 211 14.54 47.74 41.45
N THR A 212 14.50 48.62 40.43
CA THR A 212 15.00 48.46 39.03
C THR A 212 15.90 49.68 38.65
N PRO A 213 16.46 49.93 37.43
CA PRO A 213 16.17 49.39 36.07
C PRO A 213 17.43 48.98 35.25
N ALA A 214 17.34 49.08 33.91
CA ALA A 214 18.23 48.53 32.90
C ALA A 214 19.20 49.57 32.26
N ASP A 215 19.53 49.36 30.97
CA ASP A 215 20.48 50.08 30.10
C ASP A 215 21.97 49.76 30.36
N GLY A 216 22.86 49.53 29.37
CA GLY A 216 22.70 49.50 27.91
C GLY A 216 23.69 50.44 27.22
N ASP A 217 24.80 49.93 26.66
CA ASP A 217 25.63 50.66 25.68
C ASP A 217 26.65 49.75 24.95
N ASP A 218 26.97 50.12 23.71
CA ASP A 218 28.03 49.59 22.83
C ASP A 218 28.98 50.75 22.48
N PRO A 219 30.31 50.54 22.37
CA PRO A 219 30.93 50.90 21.09
C PRO A 219 32.14 50.07 20.64
N ALA A 220 32.43 50.17 19.35
CA ALA A 220 33.43 49.40 18.59
C ALA A 220 34.85 50.04 18.42
N HIS A 221 35.74 49.26 17.79
CA HIS A 221 37.10 49.57 17.23
C HIS A 221 38.25 49.70 18.25
N THR A 222 39.48 49.17 18.03
CA THR A 222 40.41 49.39 16.88
C THR A 222 41.46 48.28 16.63
N ASP A 223 41.75 48.01 15.35
CA ASP A 223 43.05 47.77 14.65
C ASP A 223 44.24 46.99 15.28
N ALA A 224 44.81 46.01 14.53
CA ALA A 224 46.18 46.04 13.97
C ALA A 224 46.66 44.72 13.27
N ASP A 225 47.15 44.86 12.02
CA ASP A 225 48.19 44.10 11.26
C ASP A 225 48.31 42.54 11.19
N GLY A 226 48.56 42.02 9.97
CA GLY A 226 48.93 40.62 9.64
C GLY A 226 50.44 40.43 9.35
N PRO A 227 50.92 39.60 8.37
CA PRO A 227 50.23 38.69 7.43
C PRO A 227 50.94 37.30 7.22
N THR A 228 50.65 36.60 6.09
CA THR A 228 51.26 35.34 5.55
C THR A 228 50.79 34.01 6.21
N ASP A 229 50.72 32.84 5.53
CA ASP A 229 51.09 32.46 4.15
C ASP A 229 50.10 31.40 3.57
N SER A 230 50.22 31.18 2.26
CA SER A 230 49.52 30.29 1.32
C SER A 230 49.55 28.79 1.66
N VAL A 231 48.45 28.04 1.41
CA VAL A 231 48.41 26.72 0.68
C VAL A 231 47.01 26.56 0.03
N GLU A 232 46.95 25.80 -1.07
CA GLU A 232 45.87 25.66 -2.08
C GLU A 232 44.53 24.98 -1.65
N PRO A 233 43.45 25.19 -2.44
CA PRO A 233 42.24 24.36 -2.41
C PRO A 233 42.38 23.09 -3.28
N ALA A 234 41.66 22.01 -2.93
CA ALA A 234 41.62 20.77 -3.72
C ALA A 234 40.32 20.60 -4.52
N ASP A 235 40.49 20.15 -5.78
CA ASP A 235 39.53 19.52 -6.69
C ASP A 235 38.09 20.08 -6.80
N SER A 236 37.88 20.90 -7.84
CA SER A 236 36.63 20.91 -8.61
C SER A 236 36.76 19.94 -9.79
N ALA A 237 35.97 18.87 -9.80
CA ALA A 237 35.99 17.88 -10.88
C ALA A 237 35.51 18.45 -12.22
N ASP A 238 36.25 18.11 -13.28
CA ASP A 238 36.06 18.57 -14.65
C ASP A 238 34.88 17.84 -15.34
N LEU A 239 34.12 18.57 -16.17
CA LEU A 239 32.98 18.03 -16.93
C LEU A 239 32.89 18.71 -18.31
N ALA A 240 32.57 17.89 -19.33
CA ALA A 240 32.63 18.17 -20.77
C ALA A 240 34.07 18.11 -21.35
N ASP A 241 34.32 17.63 -22.57
CA ASP A 241 33.40 17.51 -23.72
C ASP A 241 33.76 16.28 -24.62
N PRO A 242 33.31 16.10 -25.88
CA PRO A 242 32.50 14.93 -26.23
C PRO A 242 33.18 13.93 -27.19
N VAL A 243 32.55 12.78 -27.37
CA VAL A 243 32.72 11.93 -28.57
C VAL A 243 31.35 11.48 -29.06
N SER A 244 31.08 11.80 -30.32
CA SER A 244 29.90 11.36 -31.08
C SER A 244 30.40 10.91 -32.44
N ASP A 245 30.62 9.60 -32.56
CA ASP A 245 30.92 8.89 -33.80
C ASP A 245 30.07 7.62 -33.77
N ASP A 246 28.97 7.60 -34.52
CA ASP A 246 28.63 6.46 -35.36
C ASP A 246 27.68 6.94 -36.48
N ASP A 247 28.14 6.79 -37.71
CA ASP A 247 27.49 7.28 -38.94
C ASP A 247 26.73 6.13 -39.64
N ALA A 248 25.81 6.52 -40.53
CA ALA A 248 25.27 5.71 -41.63
C ALA A 248 24.37 4.47 -41.32
N ILE A 249 23.06 4.69 -41.51
CA ILE A 249 22.23 3.74 -42.28
C ILE A 249 21.51 4.54 -43.38
N GLU A 250 21.87 4.28 -44.64
CA GLU A 250 21.12 4.69 -45.84
C GLU A 250 20.30 3.49 -46.35
N ASP A 251 19.17 3.80 -47.02
CA ASP A 251 18.35 2.94 -47.91
C ASP A 251 17.78 1.61 -47.32
N ASP A 252 16.49 1.28 -47.50
CA ASP A 252 15.85 1.09 -48.81
C ASP A 252 14.32 1.32 -48.76
N ASP A 253 13.81 2.04 -49.76
CA ASP A 253 12.43 2.51 -49.86
C ASP A 253 11.68 1.70 -50.94
N ALA A 254 11.21 0.49 -50.60
CA ALA A 254 10.37 -0.30 -51.50
C ALA A 254 9.51 -1.37 -50.79
N ILE A 255 8.19 -1.27 -50.94
CA ILE A 255 7.32 -2.33 -51.51
C ILE A 255 5.99 -1.66 -51.90
N GLY A 256 5.67 -1.74 -53.19
CA GLY A 256 4.40 -1.28 -53.74
C GLY A 256 3.27 -2.31 -53.59
N ALA A 257 2.06 -1.88 -53.89
CA ALA A 257 0.87 -2.73 -53.84
C ALA A 257 0.71 -3.62 -55.09
N ASP A 258 0.17 -4.82 -54.86
CA ASP A 258 -0.68 -5.65 -55.76
C ASP A 258 -1.55 -6.48 -54.79
N ASP A 259 -2.89 -6.49 -54.74
CA ASP A 259 -3.97 -6.55 -55.75
C ASP A 259 -4.45 -7.98 -56.09
N THR A 260 -5.79 -8.14 -56.14
CA THR A 260 -6.63 -9.26 -56.63
C THR A 260 -6.80 -10.59 -55.87
N GLY A 261 -8.04 -11.12 -55.93
CA GLY A 261 -8.42 -12.53 -55.65
C GLY A 261 -9.02 -12.80 -54.25
N SER A 262 -10.32 -12.80 -53.96
CA SER A 262 -11.54 -13.22 -54.69
C SER A 262 -11.60 -14.71 -55.07
N GLU A 263 -12.22 -15.54 -54.22
CA GLU A 263 -13.27 -16.56 -54.52
C GLU A 263 -13.67 -17.29 -53.21
N ALA A 264 -14.93 -17.18 -52.73
CA ALA A 264 -16.03 -18.16 -52.84
C ALA A 264 -16.00 -19.24 -51.71
N LEU A 265 -17.09 -19.69 -51.05
CA LEU A 265 -18.40 -20.22 -51.50
C LEU A 265 -19.45 -20.28 -50.34
N ALA A 266 -20.76 -20.29 -50.70
CA ALA A 266 -21.97 -20.86 -50.02
C ALA A 266 -22.24 -20.60 -48.50
N ALA A 267 -23.42 -20.22 -47.98
CA ALA A 267 -24.86 -20.27 -48.35
C ALA A 267 -25.66 -21.54 -47.91
N GLY A 268 -26.78 -21.33 -47.20
CA GLY A 268 -27.74 -22.35 -46.67
C GLY A 268 -27.41 -22.76 -45.22
N GLY A 269 -28.32 -22.76 -44.23
CA GLY A 269 -29.71 -23.25 -44.18
C GLY A 269 -29.71 -24.57 -43.36
N ASP A 270 -30.58 -24.89 -42.41
CA ASP A 270 -31.99 -24.55 -42.23
C ASP A 270 -32.41 -24.78 -40.76
N ASP A 271 -33.56 -24.22 -40.40
CA ASP A 271 -34.48 -24.62 -39.33
C ASP A 271 -34.61 -26.13 -39.03
N VAL A 272 -34.66 -26.50 -37.74
CA VAL A 272 -35.52 -27.59 -37.24
C VAL A 272 -36.06 -27.24 -35.85
N ALA A 273 -37.39 -27.14 -35.75
CA ALA A 273 -38.12 -27.12 -34.48
C ALA A 273 -39.26 -28.16 -34.53
N SER A 274 -39.19 -29.15 -33.65
CA SER A 274 -40.28 -30.07 -33.25
C SER A 274 -39.74 -30.93 -32.09
N ASP A 275 -40.22 -30.87 -30.85
CA ASP A 275 -41.54 -31.29 -30.29
C ASP A 275 -41.69 -32.83 -30.16
N GLU A 276 -42.54 -33.27 -29.21
CA GLU A 276 -42.80 -34.67 -28.77
C GLU A 276 -41.67 -35.31 -27.88
N ASP A 277 -41.92 -36.12 -26.83
CA ASP A 277 -43.16 -36.74 -26.32
C ASP A 277 -43.11 -37.03 -24.77
N GLU A 278 -44.21 -37.57 -24.20
CA GLU A 278 -44.56 -37.67 -22.76
C GLU A 278 -43.67 -38.53 -21.82
N PRO A 279 -43.74 -38.27 -20.49
CA PRO A 279 -43.34 -39.22 -19.45
C PRO A 279 -44.51 -40.01 -18.84
N ARG A 280 -44.51 -41.36 -18.88
CA ARG A 280 -45.25 -42.24 -17.94
C ARG A 280 -44.93 -43.74 -18.05
N THR A 281 -45.18 -44.43 -16.93
CA THR A 281 -44.95 -45.85 -16.55
C THR A 281 -43.58 -46.10 -15.88
N ASP A 282 -43.47 -46.83 -14.78
CA ASP A 282 -44.38 -47.87 -14.23
C ASP A 282 -44.66 -47.73 -12.71
N SER A 283 -45.57 -48.55 -12.19
CA SER A 283 -45.96 -48.68 -10.77
C SER A 283 -45.30 -49.90 -10.09
N VAL A 284 -45.75 -50.24 -8.86
CA VAL A 284 -45.44 -51.45 -8.07
C VAL A 284 -44.11 -51.35 -7.28
N ASP A 285 -44.03 -51.57 -5.96
CA ASP A 285 -45.02 -52.00 -4.93
C ASP A 285 -44.86 -51.12 -3.66
#